data_AF-A0A9X1L6V2-F1
#
_entry.id   AF-A0A9X1L6V2-F1
#
_cell.length_a   1.000
_cell.length_b   1.000
_cell.length_c   1.000
_cell.angle_alpha   90.00
_cell.angle_beta   90.00
_cell.angle_gamma   90.00
#
_symmetry.space_group_name_H-M   'P 1'
#
loop_
_entity.id
_entity.type
_entity.pdbx_description
1 polymer ?
#
loop_
_entity_poly.entity_id
_entity_poly.type
_entity_poly.pdbx_seq_one_letter_code
_entity_poly.pdbx_strand_id
1 'polypeptide(L)'
;MSETPEKPASDTPPAPRNSPLAPPAPRRLDPAAIMIGVGGVVLLLAVWWLLTTPRSTTEAAVDPARVAQLEQRLGTLEGVRGELGTVTGRLGALSAVEGRVQALESRPAPAIPDLRPLEGQIAALNERIAANDRRLQALDARPAFDPATVASRSALDALGTRLDRMGERIEQTTARVQQQEAELNRRLQEQQQAVTQRLQDAQQSVSQRLQEAQRSGEQREQSAQQAATQRLQALEEQTQRRLQGLESSLTQRMAALEEAQQKMAALEARTARLAALDRVRSALVAGQPLGEGLARVEQPPQALARFAQSAPPTEASLRLSFEDAAKAARAASDPAAQPDGSRAGVVDSALSRMGGLVTVRRGEQVVWGDAAEQQIERARRALEAGDLEMSLQQIEKLPPPARDAMRSWVDQARALVAARAALRQLAAG
;
A
#
# COMPACT_ATOMS: atom_id res chain seq x y z
N MET A 1 18.35 -77.78 -12.25
CA MET A 1 18.36 -76.37 -11.82
C MET A 1 18.96 -76.40 -10.42
N SER A 2 20.27 -76.58 -10.32
CA SER A 2 21.27 -75.49 -10.22
C SER A 2 21.10 -74.82 -8.85
N GLU A 3 21.91 -75.24 -7.86
CA GLU A 3 23.22 -74.63 -7.50
C GLU A 3 23.03 -73.24 -6.85
N THR A 4 23.70 -72.76 -5.80
CA THR A 4 24.58 -73.19 -4.69
C THR A 4 24.58 -71.92 -3.78
N PRO A 5 24.95 -71.99 -2.49
CA PRO A 5 24.85 -70.90 -1.52
C PRO A 5 26.08 -69.96 -1.62
N GLU A 6 26.20 -68.95 -0.76
CA GLU A 6 27.39 -68.73 0.11
C GLU A 6 27.41 -67.32 0.74
N LYS A 7 27.70 -67.36 2.05
CA LYS A 7 28.10 -66.35 3.05
C LYS A 7 29.38 -65.56 2.62
N PRO A 8 30.01 -64.66 3.42
CA PRO A 8 29.88 -64.48 4.88
C PRO A 8 29.85 -63.03 5.44
N ALA A 9 29.35 -62.96 6.67
CA ALA A 9 29.76 -61.99 7.68
C ALA A 9 31.02 -62.50 8.40
N SER A 10 31.98 -61.63 8.69
CA SER A 10 33.10 -61.67 9.68
C SER A 10 33.88 -60.37 9.42
N ASP A 11 34.33 -59.51 10.33
CA ASP A 11 34.84 -59.63 11.69
C ASP A 11 34.81 -58.24 12.33
N THR A 12 34.63 -58.13 13.64
CA THR A 12 35.16 -56.97 14.38
C THR A 12 35.81 -57.46 15.67
N PRO A 13 37.11 -57.17 15.91
CA PRO A 13 37.87 -57.74 17.02
C PRO A 13 37.52 -57.11 18.37
N PRO A 14 37.82 -57.77 19.50
CA PRO A 14 37.62 -57.22 20.83
C PRO A 14 38.62 -56.09 21.14
N ALA A 15 38.16 -55.09 21.89
CA ALA A 15 38.96 -53.94 22.30
C ALA A 15 40.16 -54.33 23.20
N PRO A 16 41.37 -53.81 22.94
CA PRO A 16 42.48 -53.94 23.88
C PRO A 16 42.28 -52.99 25.08
N ARG A 17 42.42 -53.57 26.27
CA ARG A 17 42.57 -52.87 27.54
C ARG A 17 43.98 -52.27 27.61
N ASN A 18 44.04 -51.04 28.11
CA ASN A 18 45.21 -50.31 28.63
C ASN A 18 46.12 -49.62 27.60
N SER A 19 46.09 -48.29 27.62
CA SER A 19 47.23 -47.39 27.35
C SER A 19 46.89 -45.96 27.84
N PRO A 20 47.90 -45.12 28.15
CA PRO A 20 48.06 -44.47 29.46
C PRO A 20 47.62 -43.00 29.50
N LEU A 21 47.60 -42.43 30.71
CA LEU A 21 47.36 -41.00 30.98
C LEU A 21 48.21 -40.09 30.09
N ALA A 22 47.54 -39.19 29.37
CA ALA A 22 48.12 -38.07 28.62
C ALA A 22 47.92 -36.74 29.39
N PRO A 23 48.84 -35.76 29.24
CA PRO A 23 48.97 -34.55 30.10
C PRO A 23 47.82 -33.53 29.95
N PRO A 24 47.64 -32.58 30.90
CA PRO A 24 46.52 -31.64 30.85
C PRO A 24 46.60 -30.73 29.62
N ALA A 25 45.55 -30.79 28.79
CA ALA A 25 45.39 -29.97 27.60
C ALA A 25 45.10 -28.49 27.95
N PRO A 26 45.57 -27.52 27.14
CA PRO A 26 45.33 -26.09 27.35
C PRO A 26 43.84 -25.74 27.18
N ARG A 27 43.35 -24.86 28.06
CA ARG A 27 41.96 -24.35 28.03
C ARG A 27 41.66 -23.72 26.67
N ARG A 28 40.81 -24.38 25.90
CA ARG A 28 40.22 -23.82 24.67
C ARG A 28 39.14 -22.83 25.10
N LEU A 29 39.28 -21.56 24.71
CA LEU A 29 38.18 -20.60 24.83
C LEU A 29 37.03 -21.07 23.95
N ASP A 30 35.85 -21.16 24.55
CA ASP A 30 34.62 -21.62 23.92
C ASP A 30 34.21 -20.61 22.82
N PRO A 31 34.03 -21.04 21.55
CA PRO A 31 33.63 -20.13 20.47
C PRO A 31 32.29 -19.40 20.74
N ALA A 32 31.44 -19.96 21.62
CA ALA A 32 30.24 -19.28 22.09
C ALA A 32 30.54 -18.03 22.93
N ALA A 33 31.60 -18.04 23.74
CA ALA A 33 32.01 -16.88 24.55
C ALA A 33 32.55 -15.73 23.68
N ILE A 34 33.20 -16.07 22.56
CA ILE A 34 33.67 -15.07 21.58
C ILE A 34 32.47 -14.41 20.88
N MET A 35 31.44 -15.17 20.52
CA MET A 35 30.22 -14.61 19.91
C MET A 35 29.42 -13.72 20.87
N ILE A 36 29.37 -14.07 22.16
CA ILE A 36 28.73 -13.22 23.19
C ILE A 36 29.56 -11.96 23.43
N GLY A 37 30.90 -12.06 23.43
CA GLY A 37 31.80 -10.90 23.55
C GLY A 37 31.66 -9.94 22.37
N VAL A 38 31.61 -10.45 21.14
CA VAL A 38 31.40 -9.64 19.93
C VAL A 38 30.00 -9.01 19.94
N GLY A 39 28.97 -9.76 20.35
CA GLY A 39 27.61 -9.24 20.53
C GLY A 39 27.57 -8.09 21.56
N GLY A 40 28.27 -8.23 22.68
CA GLY A 40 28.37 -7.19 23.71
C GLY A 40 29.10 -5.93 23.22
N VAL A 41 30.17 -6.09 22.45
CA VAL A 41 30.92 -4.96 21.88
C VAL A 41 30.12 -4.22 20.81
N VAL A 42 29.38 -4.94 19.95
CA VAL A 42 28.48 -4.32 18.96
C VAL A 42 27.34 -3.58 19.65
N LEU A 43 26.79 -4.13 20.74
CA LEU A 43 25.72 -3.49 21.49
C LEU A 43 26.23 -2.24 22.23
N LEU A 44 27.44 -2.29 22.80
CA LEU A 44 28.08 -1.12 23.40
C LEU A 44 28.43 -0.04 22.36
N LEU A 45 28.91 -0.42 21.18
CA LEU A 45 29.15 0.52 20.08
C LEU A 45 27.84 1.12 19.54
N ALA A 46 26.76 0.33 19.47
CA ALA A 46 25.44 0.83 19.07
C ALA A 46 24.86 1.79 20.12
N VAL A 47 25.01 1.48 21.41
CA VAL A 47 24.58 2.35 22.51
C VAL A 47 25.42 3.63 22.56
N TRP A 48 26.74 3.50 22.38
CA TRP A 48 27.64 4.64 22.31
C TRP A 48 27.32 5.53 21.11
N TRP A 49 27.13 4.96 19.93
CA TRP A 49 26.69 5.68 18.73
C TRP A 49 25.35 6.38 18.92
N LEU A 50 24.40 5.74 19.60
CA LEU A 50 23.09 6.33 19.94
C LEU A 50 23.18 7.50 20.94
N LEU A 51 24.24 7.53 21.76
CA LEU A 51 24.52 8.59 22.73
C LEU A 51 25.35 9.74 22.15
N THR A 52 26.26 9.46 21.21
CA THR A 52 27.16 10.46 20.61
C THR A 52 26.62 11.11 19.33
N THR A 53 25.61 10.52 18.68
CA THR A 53 24.97 11.16 17.53
C THR A 53 23.99 12.23 18.05
N PRO A 54 24.24 13.53 17.81
CA PRO A 54 23.25 14.56 18.13
C PRO A 54 21.99 14.22 17.33
N ARG A 55 20.93 13.83 18.04
CA ARG A 55 19.62 13.63 17.44
C ARG A 55 19.23 14.97 16.85
N SER A 56 19.24 15.08 15.53
CA SER A 56 18.36 16.02 14.86
C SER A 56 16.97 15.65 15.38
N THR A 57 16.44 16.47 16.27
CA THR A 57 15.02 16.49 16.59
C THR A 57 14.31 16.88 15.31
N THR A 58 14.15 15.92 14.40
CA THR A 58 13.02 15.93 13.51
C THR A 58 11.87 15.72 14.47
N GLU A 59 11.21 16.81 14.87
CA GLU A 59 9.84 16.76 15.35
C GLU A 59 9.15 15.70 14.51
N ALA A 60 8.70 14.62 15.16
CA ALA A 60 7.66 13.80 14.62
C ALA A 60 6.41 14.70 14.60
N ALA A 61 6.37 15.61 13.62
CA ALA A 61 5.14 16.18 13.13
C ALA A 61 4.34 14.95 12.73
N VAL A 62 3.38 14.59 13.58
CA VAL A 62 2.28 13.72 13.24
C VAL A 62 1.74 14.29 11.95
N ASP A 63 2.10 13.66 10.84
CA ASP A 63 1.84 14.18 9.51
C ASP A 63 0.31 14.33 9.40
N PRO A 64 -0.24 15.57 9.41
CA PRO A 64 -1.67 15.78 9.58
C PRO A 64 -2.47 15.10 8.47
N ALA A 65 -1.84 14.88 7.32
CA ALA A 65 -2.37 14.10 6.22
C ALA A 65 -2.59 12.62 6.58
N ARG A 66 -1.69 11.98 7.34
CA ARG A 66 -1.86 10.57 7.76
C ARG A 66 -2.94 10.41 8.83
N VAL A 67 -3.07 11.38 9.73
CA VAL A 67 -4.14 11.39 10.73
C VAL A 67 -5.49 11.65 10.07
N ALA A 68 -5.59 12.63 9.17
CA ALA A 68 -6.80 12.87 8.39
C ALA A 68 -7.22 11.65 7.57
N GLN A 69 -6.24 10.91 6.99
CA GLN A 69 -6.52 9.68 6.24
C GLN A 69 -7.00 8.53 7.14
N LEU A 70 -6.49 8.44 8.38
CA LEU A 70 -6.94 7.46 9.37
C LEU A 70 -8.34 7.81 9.90
N GLU A 71 -8.62 9.08 10.16
CA GLU A 71 -9.95 9.57 10.55
C GLU A 71 -10.99 9.36 9.44
N GLN A 72 -10.59 9.56 8.18
CA GLN A 72 -11.45 9.30 7.02
C GLN A 72 -11.74 7.79 6.87
N ARG A 73 -10.76 6.91 7.12
CA ARG A 73 -10.97 5.45 7.12
C ARG A 73 -11.87 5.01 8.28
N LEU A 74 -11.70 5.59 9.46
CA LEU A 74 -12.58 5.36 10.61
C LEU A 74 -14.01 5.81 10.33
N GLY A 75 -14.20 6.98 9.69
CA GLY A 75 -15.52 7.46 9.27
C GLY A 75 -16.20 6.53 8.27
N THR A 76 -15.46 5.96 7.31
CA THR A 76 -16.03 4.97 6.37
C THR A 76 -16.41 3.65 7.06
N LEU A 77 -15.63 3.20 8.05
CA LEU A 77 -15.93 1.99 8.80
C LEU A 77 -17.13 2.17 9.73
N GLU A 78 -17.28 3.34 10.35
CA GLU A 78 -18.44 3.67 11.16
C GLU A 78 -19.71 3.82 10.30
N GLY A 79 -19.58 4.34 9.07
CA GLY A 79 -20.65 4.34 8.08
C GLY A 79 -21.12 2.94 7.69
N VAL A 80 -20.19 2.02 7.41
CA VAL A 80 -20.51 0.60 7.12
C VAL A 80 -21.17 -0.08 8.32
N ARG A 81 -20.75 0.25 9.56
CA ARG A 81 -21.40 -0.23 10.78
C ARG A 81 -22.82 0.31 10.93
N GLY A 82 -23.05 1.57 10.57
CA GLY A 82 -24.39 2.17 10.52
C GLY A 82 -25.31 1.48 9.51
N GLU A 83 -24.81 1.20 8.30
CA GLU A 83 -25.55 0.45 7.28
C GLU A 83 -25.92 -0.96 7.75
N LEU A 84 -24.99 -1.69 8.38
CA LEU A 84 -25.26 -2.99 9.00
C LEU A 84 -26.35 -2.91 10.06
N GLY A 85 -26.34 -1.87 10.90
CA GLY A 85 -27.41 -1.61 11.88
C GLY A 85 -28.79 -1.44 11.24
N THR A 86 -28.88 -0.75 10.11
CA THR A 86 -30.16 -0.59 9.38
C THR A 86 -30.64 -1.90 8.74
N VAL A 87 -29.73 -2.73 8.24
CA VAL A 87 -30.05 -4.05 7.67
C VAL A 87 -30.53 -5.00 8.78
N THR A 88 -29.88 -5.01 9.94
CA THR A 88 -30.33 -5.77 11.11
C THR A 88 -31.70 -5.30 11.60
N GLY A 89 -31.97 -3.99 11.60
CA GLY A 89 -33.29 -3.44 11.92
C GLY A 89 -34.39 -3.89 10.95
N ARG A 90 -34.08 -3.97 9.64
CA ARG A 90 -35.02 -4.47 8.61
C ARG A 90 -35.29 -5.97 8.75
N LEU A 91 -34.28 -6.76 9.10
CA LEU A 91 -34.43 -8.18 9.43
C LEU A 91 -35.32 -8.39 10.68
N GLY A 92 -35.16 -7.54 11.70
CA GLY A 92 -36.06 -7.51 12.86
C GLY A 92 -37.51 -7.20 12.47
N ALA A 93 -37.73 -6.21 11.60
CA ALA A 93 -39.07 -5.85 11.11
C ALA A 93 -39.74 -6.99 10.31
N LEU A 94 -38.97 -7.73 9.50
CA LEU A 94 -39.47 -8.91 8.77
C LEU A 94 -39.90 -10.03 9.73
N SER A 95 -39.13 -10.31 10.79
CA SER A 95 -39.50 -11.30 11.80
C SER A 95 -40.80 -10.93 12.56
N ALA A 96 -41.03 -9.62 12.78
CA ALA A 96 -42.27 -9.13 13.39
C ALA A 96 -43.49 -9.26 12.46
N VAL A 97 -43.29 -9.11 11.15
CA VAL A 97 -44.35 -9.36 10.15
C VAL A 97 -44.68 -10.85 10.08
N GLU A 98 -43.67 -11.72 10.11
CA GLU A 98 -43.87 -13.18 10.12
C GLU A 98 -44.62 -13.64 11.38
N GLY A 99 -44.30 -13.08 12.55
CA GLY A 99 -45.08 -13.33 13.77
C GLY A 99 -46.54 -12.87 13.69
N ARG A 100 -46.83 -11.77 12.98
CA ARG A 100 -48.21 -11.30 12.75
C ARG A 100 -48.97 -12.17 11.77
N VAL A 101 -48.30 -12.72 10.76
CA VAL A 101 -48.90 -13.68 9.81
C VAL A 101 -49.23 -14.98 10.53
N GLN A 102 -48.30 -15.51 11.35
CA GLN A 102 -48.56 -16.71 12.18
C GLN A 102 -49.73 -16.51 13.17
N ALA A 103 -49.84 -15.31 13.75
CA ALA A 103 -50.94 -14.95 14.65
C ALA A 103 -52.30 -14.79 13.93
N LEU A 104 -52.29 -14.45 12.63
CA LEU A 104 -53.49 -14.39 11.81
C LEU A 104 -53.91 -15.78 11.30
N GLU A 105 -52.94 -16.64 10.97
CA GLU A 105 -53.18 -18.03 10.57
C GLU A 105 -53.68 -18.91 11.72
N SER A 106 -53.24 -18.63 12.95
CA SER A 106 -53.70 -19.32 14.16
C SER A 106 -55.03 -18.78 14.72
N ARG A 107 -55.65 -17.79 14.06
CA ARG A 107 -56.95 -17.26 14.48
C ARG A 107 -58.06 -18.23 14.03
N PRO A 108 -58.73 -18.96 14.95
CA PRO A 108 -59.86 -19.80 14.58
C PRO A 108 -60.99 -18.94 13.99
N ALA A 109 -61.68 -19.47 12.98
CA ALA A 109 -62.78 -18.81 12.29
C ALA A 109 -63.84 -18.29 13.29
N PRO A 110 -64.47 -17.12 13.04
CA PRO A 110 -65.51 -16.60 13.91
C PRO A 110 -66.66 -17.61 14.00
N ALA A 111 -66.98 -18.03 15.22
CA ALA A 111 -68.11 -18.91 15.49
C ALA A 111 -69.40 -18.26 14.94
N ILE A 112 -70.15 -19.06 14.17
CA ILE A 112 -71.48 -18.72 13.67
C ILE A 112 -72.33 -18.24 14.86
N PRO A 113 -73.00 -17.08 14.78
CA PRO A 113 -73.85 -16.58 15.86
C PRO A 113 -74.86 -17.65 16.30
N ASP A 114 -74.89 -17.94 17.60
CA ASP A 114 -75.75 -18.97 18.19
C ASP A 114 -77.22 -18.61 17.91
N LEU A 115 -77.92 -19.44 17.13
CA LEU A 115 -79.33 -19.22 16.70
C LEU A 115 -80.35 -19.67 17.77
N ARG A 116 -79.87 -20.29 18.85
CA ARG A 116 -80.68 -20.73 20.00
C ARG A 116 -81.59 -19.64 20.62
N PRO A 117 -81.22 -18.35 20.73
CA PRO A 117 -82.12 -17.32 21.27
C PRO A 117 -83.24 -16.94 20.28
N LEU A 118 -83.02 -17.11 18.97
CA LEU A 118 -84.08 -16.95 17.95
C LEU A 118 -85.06 -18.13 17.99
N GLU A 119 -84.55 -19.35 18.18
CA GLU A 119 -85.40 -20.53 18.42
C GLU A 119 -86.24 -20.40 19.70
N GLY A 120 -85.67 -19.83 20.78
CA GLY A 120 -86.39 -19.54 22.01
C GLY A 120 -87.52 -18.51 21.83
N GLN A 121 -87.30 -17.48 20.99
CA GLN A 121 -88.34 -16.49 20.68
C GLN A 121 -89.47 -17.08 19.85
N ILE A 122 -89.16 -17.98 18.89
CA ILE A 122 -90.18 -18.68 18.09
C ILE A 122 -91.01 -19.62 18.97
N ALA A 123 -90.38 -20.34 19.91
CA ALA A 123 -91.10 -21.18 20.88
C ALA A 123 -92.06 -20.36 21.76
N ALA A 124 -91.62 -19.20 22.27
CA ALA A 124 -92.46 -18.31 23.08
C ALA A 124 -93.62 -17.69 22.28
N LEU A 125 -93.40 -17.39 20.99
CA LEU A 125 -94.45 -16.95 20.07
C LEU A 125 -95.46 -18.07 19.82
N ASN A 126 -95.00 -19.30 19.61
CA ASN A 126 -95.86 -20.45 19.38
C ASN A 126 -96.70 -20.79 20.62
N GLU A 127 -96.14 -20.63 21.82
CA GLU A 127 -96.86 -20.80 23.08
C GLU A 127 -97.92 -19.71 23.29
N ARG A 128 -97.62 -18.45 22.91
CA ARG A 128 -98.60 -17.36 22.90
C ARG A 128 -99.73 -17.60 21.91
N ILE A 129 -99.43 -18.13 20.73
CA ILE A 129 -100.43 -18.51 19.73
C ILE A 129 -101.31 -19.63 20.28
N ALA A 130 -100.74 -20.69 20.83
CA ALA A 130 -101.49 -21.77 21.47
C ALA A 130 -102.33 -21.29 22.68
N ALA A 131 -101.84 -20.33 23.46
CA ALA A 131 -102.59 -19.73 24.55
C ALA A 131 -103.76 -18.87 24.04
N ASN A 132 -103.57 -18.15 22.93
CA ASN A 132 -104.66 -17.46 22.25
C ASN A 132 -105.68 -18.43 21.64
N ASP A 133 -105.22 -19.56 21.11
CA ASP A 133 -106.09 -20.59 20.54
C ASP A 133 -106.92 -21.28 21.62
N ARG A 134 -106.33 -21.58 22.79
CA ARG A 134 -107.08 -22.04 23.97
C ARG A 134 -108.05 -20.98 24.49
N ARG A 135 -107.71 -19.70 24.40
CA ARG A 135 -108.64 -18.60 24.75
C ARG A 135 -109.79 -18.50 23.75
N LEU A 136 -109.53 -18.73 22.47
CA LEU A 136 -110.55 -18.80 21.42
C LEU A 136 -111.45 -20.03 21.61
N GLN A 137 -110.88 -21.20 21.90
CA GLN A 137 -111.64 -22.41 22.23
C GLN A 137 -112.44 -22.27 23.53
N ALA A 138 -111.91 -21.56 24.54
CA ALA A 138 -112.65 -21.25 25.77
C ALA A 138 -113.76 -20.20 25.55
N LEU A 139 -113.65 -19.38 24.51
CA LEU A 139 -114.72 -18.48 24.06
C LEU A 139 -115.78 -19.25 23.26
N ASP A 140 -115.38 -20.22 22.43
CA ASP A 140 -116.27 -21.11 21.68
C ASP A 140 -116.99 -22.15 22.57
N ALA A 141 -116.35 -22.60 23.66
CA ALA A 141 -116.94 -23.52 24.63
C ALA A 141 -117.85 -22.82 25.66
N ARG A 142 -118.14 -21.52 25.49
CA ARG A 142 -119.18 -20.87 26.28
C ARG A 142 -120.53 -21.51 25.92
N PRO A 143 -121.30 -22.02 26.91
CA PRO A 143 -122.65 -22.50 26.65
C PRO A 143 -123.48 -21.40 25.98
N ALA A 144 -124.24 -21.82 24.97
CA ALA A 144 -125.11 -20.97 24.17
C ALA A 144 -126.01 -20.09 25.04
N PHE A 145 -126.15 -18.84 24.62
CA PHE A 145 -127.05 -17.84 25.20
C PHE A 145 -128.45 -18.43 25.40
N ASP A 146 -128.98 -18.37 26.63
CA ASP A 146 -130.36 -18.74 26.94
C ASP A 146 -131.28 -17.53 26.68
N PRO A 147 -132.08 -17.51 25.60
CA PRO A 147 -132.91 -16.36 25.23
C PRO A 147 -134.12 -16.15 26.15
N ALA A 148 -134.33 -17.03 27.15
CA ALA A 148 -135.43 -16.90 28.12
C ALA A 148 -135.11 -15.98 29.31
N THR A 149 -133.86 -15.50 29.45
CA THR A 149 -133.50 -14.41 30.36
C THR A 149 -133.34 -13.11 29.58
N VAL A 150 -134.47 -12.58 29.10
CA VAL A 150 -134.53 -11.25 28.46
C VAL A 150 -133.76 -10.28 29.35
N ALA A 151 -132.64 -9.80 28.82
CA ALA A 151 -131.81 -8.77 29.43
C ALA A 151 -132.76 -7.68 29.97
N SER A 152 -132.73 -7.47 31.28
CA SER A 152 -133.43 -6.34 31.88
C SER A 152 -133.03 -5.08 31.11
N ARG A 153 -133.95 -4.14 30.94
CA ARG A 153 -133.70 -2.88 30.20
C ARG A 153 -132.38 -2.19 30.60
N SER A 154 -131.97 -2.34 31.87
CA SER A 154 -130.67 -1.90 32.40
C SER A 154 -129.43 -2.55 31.78
N ALA A 155 -129.50 -3.82 31.33
CA ALA A 155 -128.38 -4.49 30.68
C ALA A 155 -128.20 -4.04 29.21
N LEU A 156 -129.29 -3.68 28.53
CA LEU A 156 -129.25 -3.01 27.22
C LEU A 156 -128.68 -1.58 27.35
N ASP A 157 -129.09 -0.83 28.39
CA ASP A 157 -128.51 0.49 28.68
C ASP A 157 -127.01 0.41 29.05
N ALA A 158 -126.60 -0.64 29.77
CA ALA A 158 -125.19 -0.91 30.06
C ALA A 158 -124.37 -1.26 28.81
N LEU A 159 -124.99 -1.91 27.82
CA LEU A 159 -124.40 -2.16 26.50
C LEU A 159 -124.31 -0.89 25.66
N GLY A 160 -125.35 -0.04 25.67
CA GLY A 160 -125.35 1.27 25.01
C GLY A 160 -124.22 2.16 25.53
N THR A 161 -124.13 2.35 26.85
CA THR A 161 -123.03 3.12 27.47
C THR A 161 -121.65 2.53 27.22
N ARG A 162 -121.54 1.19 27.06
CA ARG A 162 -120.28 0.54 26.71
C ARG A 162 -119.91 0.76 25.25
N LEU A 163 -120.89 0.76 24.33
CA LEU A 163 -120.71 1.07 22.92
C LEU A 163 -120.30 2.53 22.73
N ASP A 164 -120.92 3.47 23.44
CA ASP A 164 -120.55 4.90 23.40
C ASP A 164 -119.10 5.09 23.87
N ARG A 165 -118.72 4.45 24.99
CA ARG A 165 -117.35 4.47 25.50
C ARG A 165 -116.37 3.78 24.54
N MET A 166 -116.82 2.79 23.77
CA MET A 166 -116.01 2.15 22.74
C MET A 166 -115.84 3.08 21.52
N GLY A 167 -116.90 3.80 21.13
CA GLY A 167 -116.87 4.84 20.10
C GLY A 167 -115.87 5.94 20.43
N GLU A 168 -115.97 6.51 21.65
CA GLU A 168 -115.01 7.51 22.15
C GLU A 168 -113.57 6.97 22.18
N ARG A 169 -113.36 5.72 22.62
CA ARG A 169 -112.03 5.11 22.61
C ARG A 169 -111.50 4.93 21.19
N ILE A 170 -112.34 4.52 20.24
CA ILE A 170 -111.97 4.36 18.84
C ILE A 170 -111.57 5.71 18.25
N GLU A 171 -112.35 6.77 18.47
CA GLU A 171 -112.03 8.13 18.03
C GLU A 171 -110.72 8.63 18.63
N GLN A 172 -110.49 8.41 19.94
CA GLN A 172 -109.22 8.75 20.58
C GLN A 172 -108.03 7.96 20.00
N THR A 173 -108.19 6.67 19.69
CA THR A 173 -107.13 5.90 19.03
C THR A 173 -106.88 6.38 17.60
N THR A 174 -107.92 6.71 16.84
CA THR A 174 -107.79 7.26 15.48
C THR A 174 -107.04 8.58 15.49
N ALA A 175 -107.38 9.48 16.42
CA ALA A 175 -106.67 10.75 16.60
C ALA A 175 -105.19 10.54 16.98
N ARG A 176 -104.89 9.59 17.87
CA ARG A 176 -103.51 9.26 18.25
C ARG A 176 -102.70 8.67 17.09
N VAL A 177 -103.31 7.79 16.29
CA VAL A 177 -102.67 7.21 15.10
C VAL A 177 -102.36 8.29 14.08
N GLN A 178 -103.31 9.20 13.81
CA GLN A 178 -103.09 10.34 12.90
C GLN A 178 -101.98 11.28 13.39
N GLN A 179 -101.91 11.54 14.70
CA GLN A 179 -100.83 12.33 15.28
C GLN A 179 -99.47 11.63 15.14
N GLN A 180 -99.41 10.32 15.39
CA GLN A 180 -98.19 9.53 15.19
C GLN A 180 -97.76 9.48 13.74
N GLU A 181 -98.68 9.32 12.78
CA GLU A 181 -98.38 9.36 11.34
C GLU A 181 -97.84 10.73 10.92
N ALA A 182 -98.45 11.83 11.38
CA ALA A 182 -97.97 13.18 11.08
C ALA A 182 -96.56 13.43 11.66
N GLU A 183 -96.29 12.93 12.87
CA GLU A 183 -94.96 13.02 13.48
C GLU A 183 -93.93 12.16 12.75
N LEU A 184 -94.28 10.93 12.38
CA LEU A 184 -93.42 10.04 11.60
C LEU A 184 -93.09 10.67 10.24
N ASN A 185 -94.07 11.26 9.55
CA ASN A 185 -93.84 11.96 8.28
C ASN A 185 -92.90 13.16 8.45
N ARG A 186 -93.06 13.96 9.52
CA ARG A 186 -92.11 15.05 9.83
C ARG A 186 -90.70 14.52 10.07
N ARG A 187 -90.55 13.50 10.92
CA ARG A 187 -89.25 12.89 11.22
C ARG A 187 -88.61 12.29 9.96
N LEU A 188 -89.39 11.66 9.09
CA LEU A 188 -88.91 11.11 7.83
C LEU A 188 -88.40 12.20 6.89
N GLN A 189 -89.13 13.32 6.76
CA GLN A 189 -88.68 14.48 5.96
C GLN A 189 -87.42 15.12 6.54
N GLU A 190 -87.34 15.31 7.85
CA GLU A 190 -86.15 15.85 8.53
C GLU A 190 -84.94 14.93 8.34
N GLN A 191 -85.13 13.61 8.44
CA GLN A 191 -84.06 12.65 8.16
C GLN A 191 -83.63 12.66 6.69
N GLN A 192 -84.56 12.74 5.74
CA GLN A 192 -84.22 12.85 4.32
C GLN A 192 -83.38 14.10 4.05
N GLN A 193 -83.79 15.25 4.56
CA GLN A 193 -83.04 16.50 4.43
C GLN A 193 -81.65 16.41 5.09
N ALA A 194 -81.57 15.84 6.29
CA ALA A 194 -80.29 15.66 6.98
C ALA A 194 -79.34 14.72 6.21
N VAL A 195 -79.86 13.65 5.60
CA VAL A 195 -79.06 12.74 4.77
C VAL A 195 -78.57 13.45 3.51
N THR A 196 -79.44 14.21 2.82
CA THR A 196 -79.04 14.99 1.64
C THR A 196 -77.96 16.02 1.98
N GLN A 197 -78.11 16.73 3.09
CA GLN A 197 -77.12 17.71 3.54
C GLN A 197 -75.76 17.04 3.83
N ARG A 198 -75.77 15.93 4.59
CA ARG A 198 -74.54 15.17 4.88
C ARG A 198 -73.88 14.64 3.61
N LEU A 199 -74.65 14.23 2.61
CA LEU A 199 -74.10 13.73 1.36
C LEU A 199 -73.40 14.84 0.57
N GLN A 200 -73.97 16.05 0.55
CA GLN A 200 -73.37 17.23 -0.07
C GLN A 200 -72.10 17.67 0.66
N ASP A 201 -72.13 17.75 1.99
CA ASP A 201 -70.97 18.09 2.81
C ASP A 201 -69.86 17.04 2.65
N ALA A 202 -70.23 15.76 2.61
CA ALA A 202 -69.29 14.68 2.34
C ALA A 202 -68.65 14.84 0.95
N GLN A 203 -69.44 15.12 -0.10
CA GLN A 203 -68.92 15.38 -1.45
C GLN A 203 -67.96 16.57 -1.49
N GLN A 204 -68.28 17.69 -0.82
CA GLN A 204 -67.41 18.87 -0.75
C GLN A 204 -66.12 18.58 0.02
N SER A 205 -66.21 17.84 1.13
CA SER A 205 -65.01 17.46 1.90
C SER A 205 -64.08 16.51 1.14
N VAL A 206 -64.64 15.66 0.28
CA VAL A 206 -63.87 14.73 -0.56
C VAL A 206 -63.21 15.49 -1.72
N SER A 207 -63.91 16.42 -2.37
CA SER A 207 -63.33 17.22 -3.45
C SER A 207 -62.21 18.14 -2.96
N GLN A 208 -62.37 18.77 -1.78
CA GLN A 208 -61.31 19.57 -1.15
C GLN A 208 -60.09 18.71 -0.82
N ARG A 209 -60.30 17.54 -0.19
CA ARG A 209 -59.20 16.61 0.12
C ARG A 209 -58.48 16.11 -1.12
N LEU A 210 -59.20 15.87 -2.22
CA LEU A 210 -58.59 15.48 -3.48
C LEU A 210 -57.70 16.59 -4.06
N GLN A 211 -58.14 17.85 -4.02
CA GLN A 211 -57.35 18.99 -4.49
C GLN A 211 -56.10 19.24 -3.62
N GLU A 212 -56.22 19.12 -2.30
CA GLU A 212 -55.07 19.23 -1.40
C GLU A 212 -54.09 18.07 -1.61
N ALA A 213 -54.60 16.84 -1.78
CA ALA A 213 -53.77 15.69 -2.10
C ALA A 213 -53.01 15.91 -3.42
N GLN A 214 -53.68 16.42 -4.45
CA GLN A 214 -53.06 16.77 -5.75
C GLN A 214 -51.95 17.82 -5.58
N ARG A 215 -52.23 18.95 -4.91
CA ARG A 215 -51.22 20.00 -4.67
C ARG A 215 -50.02 19.49 -3.86
N SER A 216 -50.29 18.67 -2.85
CA SER A 216 -49.22 18.06 -2.05
C SER A 216 -48.39 17.06 -2.86
N GLY A 217 -49.02 16.37 -3.82
CA GLY A 217 -48.35 15.49 -4.78
C GLY A 217 -47.43 16.27 -5.71
N GLU A 218 -47.93 17.32 -6.33
CA GLU A 218 -47.15 18.20 -7.23
C GLU A 218 -45.95 18.82 -6.51
N GLN A 219 -46.11 19.28 -5.26
CA GLN A 219 -45.00 19.83 -4.47
C GLN A 219 -43.94 18.77 -4.11
N ARG A 220 -44.38 17.54 -3.77
CA ARG A 220 -43.46 16.43 -3.53
C ARG A 220 -42.71 16.03 -4.79
N GLU A 221 -43.38 16.06 -5.93
CA GLU A 221 -42.76 15.74 -7.20
C GLU A 221 -41.72 16.79 -7.60
N GLN A 222 -42.04 18.09 -7.48
CA GLN A 222 -41.09 19.17 -7.75
C GLN A 222 -39.87 19.13 -6.81
N SER A 223 -40.08 18.90 -5.51
CA SER A 223 -38.96 18.80 -4.56
C SER A 223 -38.12 17.53 -4.79
N ALA A 224 -38.75 16.41 -5.16
CA ALA A 224 -38.04 15.19 -5.54
C ALA A 224 -37.22 15.39 -6.83
N GLN A 225 -37.79 16.09 -7.83
CA GLN A 225 -37.09 16.44 -9.07
C GLN A 225 -35.88 17.35 -8.79
N GLN A 226 -36.06 18.42 -8.01
CA GLN A 226 -34.95 19.32 -7.63
C GLN A 226 -33.85 18.58 -6.86
N ALA A 227 -34.22 17.72 -5.91
CA ALA A 227 -33.27 16.90 -5.17
C ALA A 227 -32.53 15.91 -6.09
N ALA A 228 -33.22 15.34 -7.09
CA ALA A 228 -32.58 14.47 -8.09
C ALA A 228 -31.59 15.24 -8.97
N THR A 229 -31.94 16.44 -9.43
CA THR A 229 -31.04 17.29 -10.23
C THR A 229 -29.79 17.69 -9.42
N GLN A 230 -29.96 18.10 -8.16
CA GLN A 230 -28.83 18.42 -7.28
C GLN A 230 -27.93 17.22 -7.03
N ARG A 231 -28.50 16.02 -6.86
CA ARG A 231 -27.73 14.79 -6.71
C ARG A 231 -26.95 14.44 -7.97
N LEU A 232 -27.54 14.62 -9.15
CA LEU A 232 -26.86 14.40 -10.42
C LEU A 232 -25.67 15.35 -10.59
N GLN A 233 -25.87 16.65 -10.33
CA GLN A 233 -24.79 17.64 -10.37
C GLN A 233 -23.66 17.33 -9.38
N ALA A 234 -24.01 16.95 -8.15
CA ALA A 234 -23.01 16.57 -7.14
C ALA A 234 -22.22 15.31 -7.55
N LEU A 235 -22.88 14.32 -8.17
CA LEU A 235 -22.23 13.12 -8.71
C LEU A 235 -21.30 13.45 -9.88
N GLU A 236 -21.73 14.31 -10.79
CA GLU A 236 -20.91 14.79 -11.91
C GLU A 236 -19.66 15.52 -11.39
N GLU A 237 -19.82 16.46 -10.47
CA GLU A 237 -18.69 17.16 -9.85
C GLU A 237 -17.74 16.21 -9.11
N GLN A 238 -18.28 15.26 -8.34
CA GLN A 238 -17.47 14.26 -7.64
C GLN A 238 -16.68 13.41 -8.63
N THR A 239 -17.30 13.00 -9.74
CA THR A 239 -16.66 12.20 -10.78
C THR A 239 -15.57 13.01 -11.47
N GLN A 240 -15.81 14.28 -11.77
CA GLN A 240 -14.84 15.16 -12.41
C GLN A 240 -13.63 15.44 -11.50
N ARG A 241 -13.85 15.66 -10.20
CA ARG A 241 -12.76 15.79 -9.22
C ARG A 241 -11.96 14.49 -9.09
N ARG A 242 -12.62 13.33 -9.12
CA ARG A 242 -11.93 12.03 -9.11
C ARG A 242 -11.09 11.82 -10.37
N LEU A 243 -11.59 12.19 -11.54
CA LEU A 243 -10.84 12.10 -12.79
C LEU A 243 -9.60 13.01 -12.77
N GLN A 244 -9.74 14.27 -12.34
CA GLN A 244 -8.60 15.19 -12.19
C GLN A 244 -7.57 14.70 -11.16
N GLY A 245 -8.04 14.12 -10.05
CA GLY A 245 -7.16 13.50 -9.05
C GLY A 245 -6.39 12.29 -9.59
N LEU A 246 -7.05 11.43 -10.37
CA LEU A 246 -6.41 10.30 -11.03
C LEU A 246 -5.40 10.77 -12.08
N GLU A 247 -5.76 11.74 -12.91
CA GLU A 247 -4.88 12.31 -13.93
C GLU A 247 -3.61 12.90 -13.32
N SER A 248 -3.75 13.77 -12.32
CA SER A 248 -2.60 14.34 -11.59
C SER A 248 -1.73 13.26 -10.93
N SER A 249 -2.34 12.21 -10.36
CA SER A 249 -1.60 11.09 -9.77
C SER A 249 -0.83 10.27 -10.81
N LEU A 250 -1.36 10.12 -12.02
CA LEU A 250 -0.68 9.42 -13.11
C LEU A 250 0.49 10.26 -13.62
N THR A 251 0.32 11.56 -13.81
CA THR A 251 1.39 12.47 -14.22
C THR A 251 2.54 12.48 -13.21
N GLN A 252 2.23 12.51 -11.91
CA GLN A 252 3.24 12.43 -10.86
C GLN A 252 3.98 11.09 -10.85
N ARG A 253 3.28 9.97 -11.05
CA ARG A 253 3.89 8.64 -11.12
C ARG A 253 4.79 8.50 -12.36
N MET A 254 4.37 9.04 -13.51
CA MET A 254 5.20 9.05 -14.71
C MET A 254 6.48 9.86 -14.50
N ALA A 255 6.38 11.07 -13.96
CA ALA A 255 7.56 11.90 -13.65
C ALA A 255 8.51 11.20 -12.66
N ALA A 256 7.98 10.54 -11.62
CA ALA A 256 8.78 9.80 -10.66
C ALA A 256 9.49 8.58 -11.29
N LEU A 257 8.82 7.88 -12.21
CA LEU A 257 9.41 6.76 -12.95
C LEU A 257 10.51 7.24 -13.91
N GLU A 258 10.29 8.35 -14.62
CA GLU A 258 11.30 8.96 -15.49
C GLU A 258 12.53 9.39 -14.69
N GLU A 259 12.33 10.03 -13.53
CA GLU A 259 13.44 10.43 -12.66
C GLU A 259 14.20 9.22 -12.09
N ALA A 260 13.48 8.15 -11.72
CA ALA A 260 14.10 6.91 -11.26
C ALA A 260 14.90 6.22 -12.38
N GLN A 261 14.39 6.21 -13.61
CA GLN A 261 15.10 5.68 -14.78
C GLN A 261 16.36 6.50 -15.09
N GLN A 262 16.27 7.83 -15.08
CA GLN A 262 17.44 8.70 -15.28
C GLN A 262 18.51 8.47 -14.21
N LYS A 263 18.11 8.29 -12.93
CA LYS A 263 19.04 7.97 -11.84
C LYS A 263 19.71 6.62 -12.04
N MET A 264 18.98 5.59 -12.47
CA MET A 264 19.56 4.29 -12.78
C MET A 264 20.54 4.37 -13.95
N ALA A 265 20.16 5.00 -15.06
CA ALA A 265 21.05 5.21 -16.20
C ALA A 265 22.33 5.99 -15.82
N ALA A 266 22.21 7.00 -14.94
CA ALA A 266 23.36 7.75 -14.45
C ALA A 266 24.29 6.90 -13.56
N LEU A 267 23.73 6.02 -12.72
CA LEU A 267 24.52 5.07 -11.91
C LEU A 267 25.21 4.04 -12.79
N GLU A 268 24.52 3.49 -13.79
CA GLU A 268 25.08 2.56 -14.76
C GLU A 268 26.20 3.20 -15.60
N ALA A 269 26.02 4.45 -16.04
CA ALA A 269 27.07 5.19 -16.72
C ALA A 269 28.31 5.39 -15.83
N ARG A 270 28.11 5.70 -14.54
CA ARG A 270 29.21 5.84 -13.58
C ARG A 270 29.95 4.52 -13.37
N THR A 271 29.25 3.40 -13.19
CA THR A 271 29.90 2.09 -13.02
C THR A 271 30.62 1.64 -14.30
N ALA A 272 30.01 1.87 -15.47
CA ALA A 272 30.64 1.58 -16.77
C ALA A 272 31.91 2.40 -16.99
N ARG A 273 31.93 3.67 -16.55
CA ARG A 273 33.10 4.54 -16.58
C ARG A 273 34.21 4.05 -15.66
N LEU A 274 33.88 3.66 -14.43
CA LEU A 274 34.85 3.08 -13.48
C LEU A 274 35.44 1.77 -14.01
N ALA A 275 34.64 0.90 -14.61
CA ALA A 275 35.11 -0.33 -15.23
C ALA A 275 36.04 -0.06 -16.44
N ALA A 276 35.73 0.96 -17.25
CA ALA A 276 36.62 1.38 -18.34
C ALA A 276 37.96 1.90 -17.83
N LEU A 277 37.95 2.71 -16.76
CA LEU A 277 39.14 3.22 -16.08
C LEU A 277 40.02 2.08 -15.54
N ASP A 278 39.42 1.07 -14.91
CA ASP A 278 40.15 -0.09 -14.38
C ASP A 278 40.77 -0.94 -15.49
N ARG A 279 40.06 -1.08 -16.63
CA ARG A 279 40.61 -1.73 -17.83
C ARG A 279 41.80 -0.96 -18.42
N VAL A 280 41.73 0.37 -18.49
CA VAL A 280 42.86 1.20 -18.95
C VAL A 280 44.04 1.09 -17.97
N ARG A 281 43.77 1.10 -16.66
CA ARG A 281 44.81 0.94 -15.63
C ARG A 281 45.53 -0.40 -15.75
N SER A 282 44.78 -1.49 -15.86
CA SER A 282 45.34 -2.84 -15.99
C SER A 282 46.12 -3.00 -17.30
N ALA A 283 45.61 -2.50 -18.42
CA ALA A 283 46.32 -2.52 -19.70
C ALA A 283 47.65 -1.72 -19.66
N LEU A 284 47.66 -0.55 -19.00
CA LEU A 284 48.88 0.26 -18.83
C LEU A 284 49.95 -0.47 -18.00
N VAL A 285 49.55 -1.16 -16.93
CA VAL A 285 50.47 -1.96 -16.10
C VAL A 285 50.97 -3.18 -16.86
N ALA A 286 50.11 -3.83 -17.64
CA ALA A 286 50.44 -5.02 -18.43
C ALA A 286 51.23 -4.72 -19.72
N GLY A 287 51.45 -3.44 -20.07
CA GLY A 287 52.13 -3.07 -21.31
C GLY A 287 51.30 -3.35 -22.56
N GLN A 288 49.97 -3.40 -22.44
CA GLN A 288 49.04 -3.65 -23.55
C GLN A 288 48.57 -2.33 -24.19
N PRO A 289 48.28 -2.32 -25.50
CA PRO A 289 47.71 -1.15 -26.16
C PRO A 289 46.35 -0.78 -25.54
N LEU A 290 46.12 0.51 -25.35
CA LEU A 290 44.98 1.03 -24.59
C LEU A 290 43.71 1.18 -25.45
N GLY A 291 43.75 0.84 -26.73
CA GLY A 291 42.71 1.14 -27.72
C GLY A 291 41.28 0.77 -27.28
N GLU A 292 41.08 -0.44 -26.76
CA GLU A 292 39.75 -0.87 -26.29
C GLU A 292 39.26 -0.11 -25.05
N GLY A 293 40.17 0.22 -24.14
CA GLY A 293 39.84 0.94 -22.91
C GLY A 293 39.56 2.43 -23.17
N LEU A 294 40.27 3.02 -24.14
CA LEU A 294 40.10 4.43 -24.51
C LEU A 294 38.90 4.67 -25.42
N ALA A 295 38.40 3.65 -26.13
CA ALA A 295 37.22 3.76 -27.00
C ALA A 295 35.94 4.20 -26.25
N ARG A 296 35.88 4.00 -24.94
CA ARG A 296 34.74 4.34 -24.08
C ARG A 296 34.90 5.68 -23.35
N VAL A 297 35.99 6.40 -23.60
CA VAL A 297 36.29 7.70 -23.00
C VAL A 297 36.03 8.78 -24.05
N GLU A 298 35.09 9.70 -23.81
CA GLU A 298 34.69 10.72 -24.79
C GLU A 298 35.84 11.64 -25.23
N GLN A 299 36.78 11.93 -24.33
CA GLN A 299 37.98 12.74 -24.64
C GLN A 299 39.22 12.14 -23.95
N PRO A 300 39.95 11.23 -24.61
CA PRO A 300 41.15 10.63 -24.03
C PRO A 300 42.29 11.68 -24.01
N PRO A 301 42.94 11.91 -22.85
CA PRO A 301 44.12 12.76 -22.78
C PRO A 301 45.21 12.31 -23.76
N GLN A 302 45.91 13.25 -24.39
CA GLN A 302 46.95 12.95 -25.40
C GLN A 302 48.06 12.02 -24.86
N ALA A 303 48.32 12.07 -23.56
CA ALA A 303 49.27 11.18 -22.88
C ALA A 303 48.85 9.70 -22.92
N LEU A 304 47.54 9.40 -22.93
CA LEU A 304 47.00 8.04 -23.08
C LEU A 304 46.74 7.70 -24.55
N ALA A 305 46.28 8.67 -25.35
CA ALA A 305 45.96 8.47 -26.77
C ALA A 305 47.17 7.97 -27.60
N ARG A 306 48.39 8.38 -27.26
CA ARG A 306 49.62 7.90 -27.93
C ARG A 306 49.81 6.37 -27.83
N PHE A 307 49.28 5.76 -26.77
CA PHE A 307 49.36 4.32 -26.49
C PHE A 307 48.08 3.58 -26.92
N ALA A 308 47.20 4.23 -27.70
CA ALA A 308 46.02 3.57 -28.23
C ALA A 308 46.38 2.39 -29.15
N GLN A 309 47.42 2.56 -29.97
CA GLN A 309 47.89 1.57 -30.96
C GLN A 309 49.28 1.01 -30.64
N SER A 310 50.05 1.68 -29.76
CA SER A 310 51.41 1.27 -29.38
C SER A 310 51.45 0.80 -27.93
N ALA A 311 52.20 -0.27 -27.68
CA ALA A 311 52.40 -0.79 -26.33
C ALA A 311 53.17 0.24 -25.48
N PRO A 312 52.65 0.65 -24.31
CA PRO A 312 53.38 1.55 -23.42
C PRO A 312 54.58 0.84 -22.78
N PRO A 313 55.68 1.56 -22.50
CA PRO A 313 56.78 1.01 -21.71
C PRO A 313 56.27 0.68 -20.30
N THR A 314 56.55 -0.54 -19.84
CA THR A 314 56.24 -0.97 -18.47
C THR A 314 57.35 -0.56 -17.51
N GLU A 315 57.03 -0.47 -16.22
CA GLU A 315 58.04 -0.21 -15.20
C GLU A 315 59.11 -1.32 -15.14
N ALA A 316 58.70 -2.57 -15.35
CA ALA A 316 59.62 -3.71 -15.46
C ALA A 316 60.58 -3.55 -16.66
N SER A 317 60.08 -3.16 -17.83
CA SER A 317 60.94 -2.89 -19.00
C SER A 317 61.87 -1.70 -18.79
N LEU A 318 61.45 -0.68 -18.04
CA LEU A 318 62.29 0.47 -17.70
C LEU A 318 63.40 0.11 -16.70
N ARG A 319 63.12 -0.78 -15.74
CA ARG A 319 64.13 -1.33 -14.82
C ARG A 319 65.16 -2.17 -15.56
N LEU A 320 64.72 -3.06 -16.45
CA LEU A 320 65.62 -3.92 -17.23
C LEU A 320 66.52 -3.11 -18.17
N SER A 321 65.99 -2.08 -18.84
CA SER A 321 66.75 -1.22 -19.75
C SER A 321 67.59 -0.14 -19.07
N PHE A 322 67.42 0.06 -17.75
CA PHE A 322 68.16 1.09 -17.00
C PHE A 322 69.65 0.78 -16.94
N GLU A 323 70.05 -0.48 -16.74
CA GLU A 323 71.48 -0.83 -16.64
C GLU A 323 72.23 -0.58 -17.95
N ASP A 324 71.59 -0.86 -19.09
CA ASP A 324 72.15 -0.58 -20.41
C ASP A 324 72.27 0.93 -20.65
N ALA A 325 71.23 1.70 -20.30
CA ALA A 325 71.26 3.15 -20.38
C ALA A 325 72.31 3.77 -19.43
N ALA A 326 72.45 3.25 -18.22
CA ALA A 326 73.44 3.67 -17.23
C ALA A 326 74.86 3.37 -17.71
N LYS A 327 75.09 2.20 -18.32
CA LYS A 327 76.39 1.86 -18.92
C LYS A 327 76.75 2.81 -20.07
N ALA A 328 75.79 3.15 -20.93
CA ALA A 328 75.99 4.14 -21.99
C ALA A 328 76.30 5.54 -21.42
N ALA A 329 75.60 5.94 -20.36
CA ALA A 329 75.84 7.21 -19.67
C ALA A 329 77.23 7.30 -19.04
N ARG A 330 77.70 6.22 -18.42
CA ARG A 330 79.05 6.10 -17.87
C ARG A 330 80.12 6.20 -18.97
N ALA A 331 79.94 5.46 -20.07
CA ALA A 331 80.87 5.50 -21.19
C ALA A 331 80.96 6.90 -21.84
N ALA A 332 79.83 7.61 -21.94
CA ALA A 332 79.79 8.99 -22.45
C ALA A 332 80.37 10.03 -21.46
N SER A 333 80.46 9.69 -20.17
CA SER A 333 81.04 10.55 -19.13
C SER A 333 82.52 10.29 -18.88
N ASP A 334 83.09 9.22 -19.45
CA ASP A 334 84.50 8.88 -19.30
C ASP A 334 85.36 9.86 -20.13
N PRO A 335 86.30 10.61 -19.51
CA PRO A 335 87.17 11.52 -20.22
C PRO A 335 88.07 10.84 -21.27
N ALA A 336 88.30 9.52 -21.19
CA ALA A 336 89.04 8.76 -22.19
C ALA A 336 88.25 8.46 -23.47
N ALA A 337 86.93 8.68 -23.46
CA ALA A 337 86.04 8.42 -24.60
C ALA A 337 85.77 9.66 -25.47
N GLN A 338 86.23 10.85 -25.08
CA GLN A 338 86.17 12.04 -25.95
C GLN A 338 87.14 11.85 -27.13
N PRO A 339 86.66 11.78 -28.38
CA PRO A 339 87.52 11.69 -29.55
C PRO A 339 88.04 13.09 -29.92
N ASP A 340 88.74 13.74 -28.99
CA ASP A 340 89.48 14.96 -29.30
C ASP A 340 90.88 14.56 -29.76
N GLY A 341 90.93 14.07 -31.01
CA GLY A 341 92.02 14.27 -31.96
C GLY A 341 93.45 13.86 -31.61
N SER A 342 93.73 13.24 -30.47
CA SER A 342 95.09 12.85 -30.09
C SER A 342 95.11 11.43 -29.55
N ARG A 343 95.80 10.54 -30.28
CA ARG A 343 96.08 9.16 -29.83
C ARG A 343 96.97 9.24 -28.58
N ALA A 344 96.38 9.37 -27.40
CA ALA A 344 97.03 9.06 -26.13
C ALA A 344 96.82 7.57 -25.82
N GLY A 345 97.92 6.86 -25.61
CA GLY A 345 98.03 5.42 -25.79
C GLY A 345 97.26 4.58 -24.77
N VAL A 346 96.65 3.51 -25.27
CA VAL A 346 96.09 2.36 -24.52
C VAL A 346 97.08 1.73 -23.52
N VAL A 347 98.37 2.04 -23.63
CA VAL A 347 99.45 1.62 -22.72
C VAL A 347 99.59 2.51 -21.47
N ASP A 348 99.20 3.79 -21.51
CA ASP A 348 99.23 4.68 -20.33
C ASP A 348 98.08 4.39 -19.34
N SER A 349 96.95 3.90 -19.87
CA SER A 349 95.76 3.54 -19.09
C SER A 349 95.88 2.19 -18.35
N ALA A 350 96.86 1.36 -18.72
CA ALA A 350 97.18 0.12 -18.00
C ALA A 350 98.15 0.38 -16.83
N LEU A 351 99.11 1.30 -17.00
CA LEU A 351 100.04 1.70 -15.93
C LEU A 351 99.34 2.50 -14.82
N SER A 352 98.33 3.32 -15.16
CA SER A 352 97.57 4.09 -14.17
C SER A 352 96.67 3.24 -13.28
N ARG A 353 96.33 2.01 -13.69
CA ARG A 353 95.50 1.09 -12.89
C ARG A 353 96.25 0.36 -11.78
N MET A 354 97.59 0.28 -11.87
CA MET A 354 98.40 -0.40 -10.85
C MET A 354 98.93 0.51 -9.74
N GLY A 355 98.85 1.84 -9.89
CA GLY A 355 99.33 2.81 -8.89
C GLY A 355 98.24 3.49 -8.04
N GLY A 356 96.97 3.19 -8.28
CA GLY A 356 95.83 3.99 -7.78
C GLY A 356 94.96 3.29 -6.74
N LEU A 357 95.55 2.81 -5.64
CA LEU A 357 94.81 2.32 -4.47
C LEU A 357 95.20 3.08 -3.20
N VAL A 358 95.17 4.42 -3.27
CA VAL A 358 95.02 5.32 -2.11
C VAL A 358 94.34 6.61 -2.58
N THR A 359 93.05 6.81 -2.27
CA THR A 359 92.41 8.12 -2.41
C THR A 359 92.56 8.90 -1.11
N VAL A 360 93.50 9.85 -1.09
CA VAL A 360 93.59 10.88 -0.04
C VAL A 360 92.71 12.07 -0.44
N ARG A 361 91.89 12.50 0.51
CA ARG A 361 91.05 13.71 0.45
C ARG A 361 91.94 14.97 0.52
N ARG A 362 91.88 15.84 -0.49
CA ARG A 362 92.40 17.22 -0.43
C ARG A 362 91.68 18.14 -1.43
N GLY A 363 91.01 19.18 -0.92
CA GLY A 363 90.57 20.36 -1.70
C GLY A 363 89.35 20.16 -2.59
N GLU A 364 88.50 21.19 -2.70
CA GLU A 364 87.10 21.17 -3.15
C GLU A 364 86.83 20.97 -4.66
N GLN A 365 87.56 20.09 -5.36
CA GLN A 365 87.19 19.79 -6.75
C GLN A 365 87.39 18.32 -7.09
N VAL A 366 86.28 17.58 -7.04
CA VAL A 366 86.17 16.20 -7.54
C VAL A 366 86.12 16.26 -9.06
N VAL A 367 87.22 15.83 -9.68
CA VAL A 367 87.32 15.63 -11.12
C VAL A 367 86.40 14.47 -11.50
N TRP A 368 85.54 14.75 -12.48
CA TRP A 368 84.43 13.95 -12.99
C TRP A 368 84.68 12.43 -13.04
N GLY A 369 83.71 11.69 -12.55
CA GLY A 369 83.67 10.22 -12.53
C GLY A 369 82.81 9.72 -11.37
N ASP A 370 83.12 10.16 -10.15
CA ASP A 370 82.37 9.79 -8.93
C ASP A 370 81.02 10.53 -8.81
N ALA A 371 80.95 11.81 -9.16
CA ALA A 371 79.70 12.57 -9.05
C ALA A 371 78.59 12.06 -10.00
N ALA A 372 78.94 11.64 -11.23
CA ALA A 372 77.99 11.08 -12.18
C ALA A 372 77.52 9.67 -11.75
N GLU A 373 78.45 8.81 -11.31
CA GLU A 373 78.12 7.49 -10.74
C GLU A 373 77.20 7.61 -9.52
N GLN A 374 77.47 8.56 -8.62
CA GLN A 374 76.60 8.79 -7.47
C GLN A 374 75.18 9.18 -7.87
N GLN A 375 74.99 9.99 -8.92
CA GLN A 375 73.65 10.34 -9.39
C GLN A 375 72.97 9.17 -10.11
N ILE A 376 73.71 8.38 -10.90
CA ILE A 376 73.19 7.16 -11.54
C ILE A 376 72.74 6.14 -10.47
N GLU A 377 73.54 5.93 -9.43
CA GLU A 377 73.18 5.01 -8.33
C GLU A 377 72.01 5.53 -7.48
N ARG A 378 71.89 6.85 -7.27
CA ARG A 378 70.69 7.43 -6.65
C ARG A 378 69.45 7.26 -7.54
N ALA A 379 69.59 7.43 -8.86
CA ALA A 379 68.51 7.20 -9.82
C ALA A 379 68.07 5.73 -9.83
N ARG A 380 69.02 4.79 -9.75
CA ARG A 380 68.77 3.35 -9.66
C ARG A 380 68.00 2.98 -8.40
N ARG A 381 68.43 3.48 -7.24
CA ARG A 381 67.74 3.22 -5.96
C ARG A 381 66.31 3.76 -5.96
N ALA A 382 66.09 4.94 -6.52
CA ALA A 382 64.76 5.51 -6.68
C ALA A 382 63.89 4.64 -7.61
N LEU A 383 64.46 4.16 -8.72
CA LEU A 383 63.76 3.28 -9.65
C LEU A 383 63.40 1.93 -9.03
N GLU A 384 64.30 1.32 -8.26
CA GLU A 384 64.04 0.07 -7.53
C GLU A 384 62.93 0.23 -6.48
N ALA A 385 62.90 1.40 -5.83
CA ALA A 385 61.84 1.80 -4.91
C ALA A 385 60.49 2.08 -5.60
N GLY A 386 60.42 2.04 -6.95
CA GLY A 386 59.23 2.35 -7.74
C GLY A 386 58.97 3.84 -7.94
N ASP A 387 59.91 4.69 -7.54
CA ASP A 387 59.82 6.14 -7.66
C ASP A 387 60.49 6.63 -8.96
N LEU A 388 59.72 6.51 -10.05
CA LEU A 388 60.17 6.92 -11.39
C LEU A 388 60.41 8.44 -11.48
N GLU A 389 59.65 9.24 -10.74
CA GLU A 389 59.75 10.70 -10.74
C GLU A 389 61.06 11.14 -10.07
N MET A 390 61.41 10.55 -8.93
CA MET A 390 62.69 10.79 -8.27
C MET A 390 63.87 10.29 -9.11
N SER A 391 63.73 9.16 -9.82
CA SER A 391 64.77 8.66 -10.73
C SER A 391 65.06 9.67 -11.86
N LEU A 392 64.02 10.21 -12.50
CA LEU A 392 64.15 11.25 -13.52
C LEU A 392 64.85 12.52 -13.00
N GLN A 393 64.53 12.97 -11.78
CA GLN A 393 65.17 14.13 -11.16
C GLN A 393 66.68 13.95 -10.93
N GLN A 394 67.15 12.73 -10.62
CA GLN A 394 68.59 12.49 -10.44
C GLN A 394 69.32 12.44 -11.79
N ILE A 395 68.68 11.87 -12.82
CA ILE A 395 69.23 11.83 -14.19
C ILE A 395 69.36 13.25 -14.77
N GLU A 396 68.43 14.15 -14.47
CA GLU A 396 68.52 15.55 -14.89
C GLU A 396 69.75 16.29 -14.30
N LYS A 397 70.27 15.83 -13.16
CA LYS A 397 71.49 16.39 -12.53
C LYS A 397 72.78 15.82 -13.11
N LEU A 398 72.70 14.85 -14.02
CA LEU A 398 73.87 14.31 -14.69
C LEU A 398 74.51 15.33 -15.64
N PRO A 399 75.79 15.15 -15.96
CA PRO A 399 76.44 15.86 -17.03
C PRO A 399 75.74 15.80 -18.39
N PRO A 400 75.87 16.84 -19.26
CA PRO A 400 75.28 16.84 -20.61
C PRO A 400 75.52 15.56 -21.44
N PRO A 401 76.76 15.04 -21.61
CA PRO A 401 76.98 13.86 -22.45
C PRO A 401 76.33 12.59 -21.88
N ALA A 402 76.27 12.47 -20.56
CA ALA A 402 75.61 11.36 -19.88
C ALA A 402 74.09 11.43 -20.03
N ARG A 403 73.52 12.64 -19.95
CA ARG A 403 72.07 12.87 -20.15
C ARG A 403 71.65 12.57 -21.57
N ASP A 404 72.46 12.97 -22.55
CA ASP A 404 72.19 12.70 -23.97
C ASP A 404 72.18 11.18 -24.25
N ALA A 405 73.11 10.43 -23.64
CA ALA A 405 73.14 8.98 -23.74
C ALA A 405 71.91 8.29 -23.11
N MET A 406 71.32 8.85 -22.05
CA MET A 406 70.11 8.30 -21.40
C MET A 406 68.80 8.81 -22.00
N ARG A 407 68.83 9.69 -23.01
CA ARG A 407 67.66 10.41 -23.51
C ARG A 407 66.50 9.50 -23.91
N SER A 408 66.78 8.39 -24.61
CA SER A 408 65.74 7.43 -25.02
C SER A 408 65.01 6.80 -23.82
N TRP A 409 65.75 6.46 -22.76
CA TRP A 409 65.18 5.92 -21.53
C TRP A 409 64.35 6.99 -20.80
N VAL A 410 64.87 8.22 -20.73
CA VAL A 410 64.17 9.37 -20.11
C VAL A 410 62.85 9.67 -20.82
N ASP A 411 62.82 9.63 -22.15
CA ASP A 411 61.62 9.87 -22.95
C ASP A 411 60.54 8.79 -22.69
N GLN A 412 60.93 7.52 -22.59
CA GLN A 412 60.02 6.42 -22.25
C GLN A 412 59.49 6.55 -20.81
N ALA A 413 60.35 6.87 -19.86
CA ALA A 413 59.97 7.07 -18.46
C ALA A 413 59.02 8.26 -18.28
N ARG A 414 59.29 9.40 -18.93
CA ARG A 414 58.38 10.56 -18.95
C ARG A 414 57.05 10.24 -19.60
N ALA A 415 57.03 9.44 -20.67
CA ALA A 415 55.78 9.04 -21.32
C ALA A 415 54.91 8.18 -20.39
N LEU A 416 55.50 7.27 -19.61
CA LEU A 416 54.77 6.47 -18.61
C LEU A 416 54.24 7.34 -17.45
N VAL A 417 55.04 8.28 -16.94
CA VAL A 417 54.60 9.22 -15.88
C VAL A 417 53.42 10.08 -16.36
N ALA A 418 53.52 10.63 -17.58
CA ALA A 418 52.44 11.42 -18.18
C ALA A 418 51.15 10.60 -18.35
N ALA A 419 51.26 9.33 -18.76
CA ALA A 419 50.10 8.43 -18.87
C ALA A 419 49.46 8.14 -17.50
N ARG A 420 50.27 7.86 -16.47
CA ARG A 420 49.78 7.65 -15.09
C ARG A 420 49.13 8.90 -14.50
N ALA A 421 49.66 10.09 -14.80
CA ALA A 421 49.08 11.36 -14.37
C ALA A 421 47.74 11.64 -15.06
N ALA A 422 47.67 11.42 -16.38
CA ALA A 422 46.44 11.56 -17.15
C ALA A 422 45.32 10.60 -16.68
N LEU A 423 45.67 9.36 -16.33
CA LEU A 423 44.72 8.40 -15.77
C LEU A 423 44.15 8.86 -14.41
N ARG A 424 44.99 9.44 -13.55
CA ARG A 424 44.55 10.02 -12.26
C ARG A 424 43.60 11.19 -12.46
N GLN A 425 43.86 12.06 -13.43
CA GLN A 425 42.97 13.18 -13.78
C GLN A 425 41.61 12.67 -14.29
N LEU A 426 41.59 11.61 -15.11
CA LEU A 426 40.36 11.04 -15.65
C LEU A 426 39.49 10.33 -14.60
N ALA A 427 40.11 9.88 -13.51
CA ALA A 427 39.43 9.29 -12.35
C ALA A 427 38.92 10.35 -11.35
N ALA A 428 39.43 11.58 -11.41
CA ALA A 428 39.08 12.67 -10.49
C ALA A 428 37.95 13.58 -11.01
N GLY A 429 37.80 13.70 -12.34
CA GLY A 429 36.61 14.27 -13.00
C GLY A 429 35.64 13.20 -13.43
#